data_AF-A0A3M1R067-F1
#
_entry.id   AF-A0A3M1R067-F1
#
_cell.length_a   1.000
_cell.length_b   1.000
_cell.length_c   1.000
_cell.angle_alpha   90.00
_cell.angle_beta   90.00
_cell.angle_gamma   90.00
#
_symmetry.space_group_name_H-M   'P 1'
#
loop_
_entity.id
_entity.type
_entity.pdbx_description
1 polymer ?
#
loop_
_entity_poly.entity_id
_entity_poly.type
_entity_poly.pdbx_seq_one_letter_code
_entity_poly.pdbx_strand_id
1 'polypeptide(L)' 'MKIVKILAVYRDWPVLLVAQTETGKLLELSLKEMKESGYEFADSAWKQLVEDYKVFNYYSHR' A
#
# COMPACT_ATOMS: atom_id res chain seq x y z
N MET A 1 1.18 5.28 -12.85
CA MET A 1 2.49 5.61 -12.23
C MET A 1 2.78 4.57 -11.16
N LYS A 2 4.02 4.09 -11.04
CA LYS A 2 4.33 2.95 -10.17
C LYS A 2 4.77 3.35 -8.76
N ILE A 3 4.22 2.63 -7.78
CA ILE A 3 4.67 2.60 -6.39
C ILE A 3 5.77 1.54 -6.28
N VAL A 4 6.96 1.95 -5.87
CA VAL A 4 8.14 1.07 -5.82
C VAL A 4 8.50 0.61 -4.41
N LYS A 5 8.01 1.32 -3.39
CA LYS A 5 8.30 1.03 -1.98
C LYS A 5 7.18 1.47 -1.05
N ILE A 6 6.87 0.65 -0.04
CA ILE A 6 5.96 0.98 1.06
C ILE A 6 6.80 1.41 2.26
N LEU A 7 6.55 2.62 2.77
CA LEU A 7 7.30 3.20 3.88
C LEU A 7 6.58 3.05 5.22
N ALA A 8 5.26 3.13 5.21
CA ALA A 8 4.43 2.90 6.40
C ALA A 8 3.02 2.47 6.01
N VAL A 9 2.34 1.80 6.94
CA VAL A 9 0.94 1.42 6.84
C VAL A 9 0.25 1.80 8.14
N TYR A 10 -0.76 2.67 8.05
CA TYR A 10 -1.63 3.00 9.16
C TYR A 10 -2.92 2.18 9.05
N ARG A 11 -3.22 1.39 10.08
CA ARG A 11 -4.33 0.45 10.11
C ARG A 11 -5.65 1.07 10.60
N ASP A 12 -5.84 2.34 10.32
CA ASP A 12 -7.12 3.03 10.52
C ASP A 12 -8.16 2.54 9.50
N TRP A 13 -9.41 3.02 9.63
CA TRP A 13 -10.47 2.74 8.66
C TRP A 13 -10.85 4.03 7.91
N PRO A 14 -10.43 4.18 6.63
CA PRO A 14 -9.74 3.20 5.76
C PRO A 14 -8.24 3.08 6.03
N VAL A 15 -7.63 1.95 5.61
CA VAL A 15 -6.18 1.73 5.69
C VAL A 15 -5.45 2.76 4.83
N LEU A 16 -4.53 3.50 5.44
CA LEU A 16 -3.70 4.51 4.78
C LEU A 16 -2.29 3.96 4.56
N LEU A 17 -1.73 4.27 3.38
CA LEU A 17 -0.41 3.85 2.97
C LEU A 17 0.46 5.06 2.70
N VAL A 18 1.66 5.06 3.29
CA VAL A 18 2.74 5.98 2.91
C VAL A 18 3.65 5.23 1.96
N ALA A 19 3.76 5.72 0.73
CA ALA A 19 4.45 5.02 -0.34
C ALA A 19 5.32 5.96 -1.18
N GLN A 20 6.36 5.40 -1.79
CA GLN A 20 7.25 6.12 -2.70
C GLN A 20 7.02 5.67 -4.14
N THR A 21 6.90 6.63 -5.06
CA THR A 21 6.80 6.37 -6.50
C THR A 21 8.17 6.13 -7.13
N GLU A 22 8.18 5.61 -8.36
CA GLU A 22 9.39 5.48 -9.18
C GLU A 22 10.14 6.81 -9.42
N THR A 23 9.44 7.94 -9.34
CA THR A 23 10.01 9.29 -9.44
C THR A 23 10.54 9.84 -8.11
N GLY A 24 10.46 9.05 -7.03
CA GLY A 24 10.88 9.43 -5.68
C GLY A 24 9.84 10.26 -4.91
N LYS A 25 8.68 10.56 -5.50
CA LYS A 25 7.58 11.30 -4.84
C LYS A 25 6.98 10.45 -3.73
N LEU A 26 6.69 11.08 -2.59
CA LEU A 26 5.96 10.48 -1.49
C LEU A 26 4.45 10.71 -1.65
N LEU A 27 3.68 9.67 -1.37
CA LEU A 27 2.23 9.67 -1.39
C LEU A 27 1.72 9.13 -0.07
N GLU A 28 0.67 9.76 0.45
CA GLU A 28 -0.10 9.26 1.59
C GLU A 28 -1.56 9.17 1.13
N LEU A 29 -2.02 7.93 0.88
CA LEU A 29 -3.33 7.66 0.31
C LEU A 29 -3.86 6.33 0.82
N SER A 30 -5.18 6.18 0.88
CA SER A 30 -5.79 4.86 1.08
C SER A 30 -5.62 3.96 -0.14
N LEU A 31 -5.77 2.65 0.05
CA LEU A 31 -5.78 1.68 -1.05
C LEU A 31 -6.83 2.02 -2.13
N LYS A 32 -7.98 2.57 -1.71
CA LYS A 32 -9.04 2.98 -2.63
C LYS A 32 -8.59 4.17 -3.48
N GLU A 33 -8.08 5.21 -2.84
CA GLU A 33 -7.62 6.42 -3.54
C GLU A 33 -6.44 6.12 -4.47
N MET A 34 -5.54 5.22 -4.08
CA MET A 34 -4.46 4.76 -4.95
C MET A 34 -4.97 4.12 -6.23
N LYS A 35 -6.00 3.25 -6.11
CA LYS A 35 -6.65 2.63 -7.26
C LYS A 35 -7.38 3.64 -8.14
N GLU A 36 -8.15 4.56 -7.54
CA GLU A 36 -8.90 5.60 -8.25
C GLU A 36 -7.97 6.59 -8.98
N SER A 37 -6.77 6.81 -8.43
CA SER A 37 -5.75 7.68 -9.02
C SER A 37 -4.87 6.99 -10.09
N GLY A 38 -5.10 5.71 -10.38
CA GLY A 38 -4.31 4.96 -11.38
C GLY A 38 -2.87 4.68 -10.96
N TYR A 39 -2.60 4.57 -9.65
CA TYR A 39 -1.32 4.07 -9.17
C TYR A 39 -1.30 2.54 -9.20
N GLU A 40 -0.16 2.00 -9.61
CA GLU A 40 0.08 0.55 -9.69
C GLU A 40 1.24 0.19 -8.77
N PHE A 41 1.15 -0.94 -8.07
CA PHE A 41 2.25 -1.44 -7.25
C PHE A 41 3.26 -2.19 -8.13
N ALA A 42 4.54 -1.91 -7.96
CA ALA A 42 5.59 -2.82 -8.41
C ALA A 42 5.55 -4.10 -7.56
N ASP A 43 6.02 -5.22 -8.11
CA ASP A 43 6.03 -6.52 -7.42
C ASP A 43 6.71 -6.45 -6.05
N SER A 44 7.80 -5.69 -5.94
CA SER A 44 8.53 -5.48 -4.68
C SER A 44 7.67 -4.77 -3.63
N ALA A 45 6.94 -3.72 -4.01
CA ALA A 45 6.07 -2.97 -3.12
C ALA A 45 4.85 -3.79 -2.71
N TRP A 46 4.30 -4.58 -3.64
CA TRP A 46 3.19 -5.49 -3.36
C TRP A 46 3.60 -6.57 -2.34
N LYS A 47 4.79 -7.16 -2.54
CA LYS A 47 5.35 -8.14 -1.60
C LYS A 47 5.53 -7.56 -0.20
N GLN A 48 6.08 -6.35 -0.07
CA GLN A 48 6.17 -5.65 1.23
C GLN A 48 4.80 -5.49 1.90
N LEU A 49 3.78 -5.08 1.14
CA LEU A 49 2.43 -4.86 1.67
C LEU A 49 1.80 -6.15 2.22
N VAL A 50 1.97 -7.26 1.51
CA VAL A 50 1.39 -8.57 1.87
C VAL A 50 2.19 -9.25 2.98
N GLU A 51 3.51 -9.30 2.86
CA GLU A 51 4.36 -10.10 3.75
C GLU A 51 4.78 -9.33 5.00
N ASP A 52 5.29 -8.11 4.85
CA ASP A 52 5.85 -7.35 5.97
C ASP A 52 4.74 -6.70 6.78
N TYR A 53 3.81 -6.02 6.08
CA TYR A 53 2.73 -5.28 6.73
C TYR A 53 1.49 -6.13 7.02
N LYS A 54 1.39 -7.32 6.45
CA LYS A 54 0.27 -8.28 6.63
C LYS A 54 -1.10 -7.60 6.52
N VAL A 55 -1.25 -6.69 5.55
CA VAL A 55 -2.49 -5.89 5.38
C VAL A 55 -3.69 -6.78 5.05
N PHE A 56 -3.44 -7.93 4.40
CA PHE A 56 -4.43 -8.95 4.11
C PHE A 56 -4.28 -10.14 5.06
N ASN A 57 -4.45 -9.91 6.35
CA ASN A 57 -4.54 -11.02 7.30
C ASN A 57 -5.99 -11.52 7.35
N TYR A 58 -6.20 -12.78 6.97
CA TYR A 58 -7.49 -13.45 7.04
C TYR A 58 -7.88 -13.64 8.50
N TYR A 59 -8.71 -12.75 9.05
CA TYR A 59 -9.41 -13.01 10.30
C TYR A 59 -10.52 -14.03 10.02
N SER A 60 -10.17 -15.31 10.07
CA SER A 60 -11.17 -16.37 10.26
C SER A 60 -11.77 -16.17 11.65
N HIS A 61 -12.91 -15.50 11.75
CA HIS A 61 -13.76 -15.63 12.93
C HIS A 61 -14.33 -17.05 12.91
N ARG A 62 -13.70 -17.93 13.70
CA ARG A 62 -14.21 -19.26 14.02
C ARG A 62 -15.04 -19.18 15.29
#